data_AF-A0A0B2V9B7-F1
#
_entry.id   AF-A0A0B2V9B7-F1
#
_cell.length_a   1.000
_cell.length_b   1.000
_cell.length_c   1.000
_cell.angle_alpha   90.00
_cell.angle_beta   90.00
_cell.angle_gamma   90.00
#
_symmetry.space_group_name_H-M   'P 1'
#
loop_
_entity.id
_entity.type
_entity.pdbx_description
1 polymer ?
#
loop_
_entity_poly.entity_id
_entity_poly.type
_entity_poly.pdbx_seq_one_letter_code
_entity_poly.pdbx_strand_id
1 'polypeptide(L)'
;MFQGVPMSVLQSAAIRAELTSPDDEPTNEDEDYAESAAIRAELTSPDDEPTNEDEDYAEVDDKIVRDALESGMDLREYSAKLDDQLKTAHRLAVQDCIEQADKLAELHLELTACDDAFARLEEMLTGFQSELGTISSDMKRLSVLVILDREVGEREFLEQLHELQHKLQFLKAQEFKEAKAVADVQDVIENLKYKAMAKVREWLLMKISSFKKPLTNYQIPQGALLKNRFLYEFLLANDRQVAREVRDEYVDTISKIFFTYFKTYASRLFRLQLSDAATKDDQGMNRWSKEEWIDEMWQLSDAATKDDLLGAEDAVKATGFFSSKPQVRNRATVFSLGTRESLLSFDFLAPLIVPHAAQQANERFQFESLFRSVQYALVDHSSHEFLFLSDFFMVGGQAAIELFSQIMMRSITCLLKSCEERILANYDAISLYLCICLCTKYSELMVERGIPAMDGYWDTLTRMLWHRFDAVMQLHNESVRAVDVKKIVPPPDTRPHYIIRRYAEFTCALLVCSQMIRKQVEPKLQRHLSRQQSEVEQLLNRLSASLPNPSDRLVCIINNYDLILNILEAAFTQLVQYYHRFSKVLSHEVFAENAARKELVNIHHIMVELKKYKPVY
;
A
#
# COMPACT_ATOMS: atom_id res chain seq x y z
N MET A 1 -49.64 36.62 13.59
CA MET A 1 -48.72 35.72 14.31
C MET A 1 -49.43 34.38 14.40
N PHE A 2 -48.76 33.33 13.94
CA PHE A 2 -49.27 31.97 13.68
C PHE A 2 -50.03 31.33 14.84
N GLN A 3 -51.13 30.61 14.53
CA GLN A 3 -51.27 29.18 14.82
C GLN A 3 -52.60 28.60 14.30
N GLY A 4 -52.49 27.51 13.52
CA GLY A 4 -53.32 26.31 13.67
C GLY A 4 -54.82 26.42 13.41
N VAL A 5 -55.23 26.37 12.14
CA VAL A 5 -56.54 25.84 11.76
C VAL A 5 -56.30 24.61 10.87
N PRO A 6 -56.62 23.39 11.34
CA PRO A 6 -56.44 22.16 10.56
C PRO A 6 -57.39 22.09 9.35
N MET A 7 -56.87 21.58 8.24
CA MET A 7 -57.50 21.46 6.91
C MET A 7 -58.76 20.59 6.82
N SER A 8 -59.24 20.00 7.91
CA SER A 8 -60.50 19.23 7.95
C SER A 8 -61.76 20.11 7.95
N VAL A 9 -61.62 21.42 8.21
CA VAL A 9 -62.75 22.38 8.27
C VAL A 9 -62.99 23.09 6.93
N LEU A 10 -62.06 23.00 5.97
CA LEU A 10 -62.20 23.62 4.64
C LEU A 10 -62.67 22.65 3.53
N GLN A 11 -62.72 21.34 3.78
CA GLN A 11 -63.24 20.35 2.82
C GLN A 11 -64.74 20.03 3.02
N SER A 12 -65.32 20.24 4.19
CA SER A 12 -66.77 20.08 4.42
C SER A 12 -67.62 21.24 3.88
N ALA A 13 -67.00 22.31 3.36
CA ALA A 13 -67.69 23.44 2.73
C ALA A 13 -67.73 23.36 1.19
N ALA A 14 -67.12 22.34 0.58
CA ALA A 14 -67.05 22.17 -0.88
C ALA A 14 -67.99 21.08 -1.45
N ILE A 15 -68.69 20.31 -0.61
CA ILE A 15 -69.64 19.26 -1.05
C ILE A 15 -71.12 19.72 -0.91
N ARG A 16 -71.35 20.94 -0.38
CA ARG A 16 -72.70 21.47 -0.10
C ARG A 16 -73.18 22.56 -1.07
N ALA A 17 -72.61 22.63 -2.27
CA ALA A 17 -72.99 23.63 -3.28
C ALA A 17 -72.88 23.09 -4.72
N GLU A 18 -73.42 21.90 -4.97
CA GLU A 18 -73.76 21.35 -6.28
C GLU A 18 -74.63 20.13 -5.93
N LEU A 19 -75.94 20.29 -5.70
CA LEU A 19 -76.96 20.03 -6.71
C LEU A 19 -78.31 20.55 -6.17
N THR A 20 -78.66 21.79 -6.49
CA THR A 20 -80.05 22.20 -6.66
C THR A 20 -80.44 21.96 -8.12
N SER A 21 -81.59 21.31 -8.32
CA SER A 21 -82.33 21.03 -9.57
C SER A 21 -82.40 22.23 -10.56
N PRO A 22 -82.81 22.09 -11.86
CA PRO A 22 -83.77 21.12 -12.40
C PRO A 22 -83.53 20.61 -13.85
N ASP A 23 -84.47 19.77 -14.31
CA ASP A 23 -84.83 19.46 -15.72
C ASP A 23 -84.31 18.12 -16.34
N ASP A 24 -85.32 17.24 -16.56
CA ASP A 24 -85.55 16.32 -17.68
C ASP A 24 -84.64 15.09 -17.94
N GLU A 25 -85.13 13.95 -17.44
CA GLU A 25 -85.41 12.68 -18.16
C GLU A 25 -84.26 11.82 -18.78
N PRO A 26 -84.48 10.51 -19.02
CA PRO A 26 -83.76 9.41 -18.35
C PRO A 26 -82.72 8.72 -19.25
N THR A 27 -81.85 7.85 -18.70
CA THR A 27 -81.49 6.54 -19.32
C THR A 27 -80.54 5.67 -18.47
N ASN A 28 -81.04 4.47 -18.12
CA ASN A 28 -80.37 3.18 -17.90
C ASN A 28 -79.13 3.08 -17.00
N GLU A 29 -79.37 2.77 -15.72
CA GLU A 29 -78.42 2.11 -14.81
C GLU A 29 -78.78 0.61 -14.73
N ASP A 30 -77.99 -0.23 -15.41
CA ASP A 30 -78.06 -1.70 -15.37
C ASP A 30 -76.73 -2.30 -14.85
N GLU A 31 -75.96 -1.55 -14.04
CA GLU A 31 -74.67 -2.02 -13.50
C GLU A 31 -74.58 -2.11 -11.97
N ASP A 32 -75.60 -1.68 -11.22
CA ASP A 32 -75.52 -1.64 -9.73
C ASP A 32 -76.13 -2.87 -9.02
N TYR A 33 -76.65 -3.84 -9.78
CA TYR A 33 -77.23 -5.08 -9.24
C TYR A 33 -76.23 -6.23 -9.05
N ALA A 34 -74.98 -6.08 -9.46
CA ALA A 34 -73.96 -7.12 -9.33
C ALA A 34 -73.18 -7.07 -8.00
N GLU A 35 -73.11 -5.92 -7.34
CA GLU A 35 -72.27 -5.74 -6.14
C GLU A 35 -73.00 -6.10 -4.84
N SER A 36 -74.34 -5.95 -4.80
CA SER A 36 -75.17 -6.35 -3.65
C SER A 36 -75.37 -7.87 -3.53
N ALA A 37 -75.15 -8.64 -4.59
CA ALA A 37 -75.26 -10.10 -4.58
C ALA A 37 -73.99 -10.79 -4.04
N ALA A 38 -72.83 -10.15 -4.14
CA ALA A 38 -71.55 -10.70 -3.65
C ALA A 38 -71.45 -10.63 -2.12
N ILE A 39 -71.91 -9.54 -1.50
CA ILE A 39 -71.86 -9.34 -0.04
C ILE A 39 -72.75 -10.35 0.71
N ARG A 40 -73.82 -10.85 0.07
CA ARG A 40 -74.73 -11.83 0.69
C ARG A 40 -74.21 -13.28 0.59
N ALA A 41 -73.17 -13.55 -0.20
CA ALA A 41 -72.58 -14.88 -0.37
C ALA A 41 -71.40 -15.16 0.58
N GLU A 42 -70.86 -14.13 1.25
CA GLU A 42 -69.64 -14.23 2.06
C GLU A 42 -69.89 -14.38 3.58
N LEU A 43 -71.17 -14.37 3.99
CA LEU A 43 -71.60 -14.55 5.39
C LEU A 43 -72.24 -15.92 5.69
N THR A 44 -72.15 -16.88 4.77
CA THR A 44 -72.57 -18.28 5.01
C THR A 44 -71.38 -19.21 5.06
N SER A 45 -70.98 -19.64 6.26
CA SER A 45 -70.08 -20.78 6.47
C SER A 45 -70.77 -22.10 6.04
N PRO A 46 -70.07 -23.09 5.45
CA PRO A 46 -70.72 -24.25 4.84
C PRO A 46 -71.27 -25.33 5.79
N ASP A 47 -71.29 -25.15 7.11
CA ASP A 47 -71.48 -26.26 8.07
C ASP A 47 -72.68 -26.14 9.04
N ASP A 48 -73.61 -25.20 8.87
CA ASP A 48 -74.82 -25.16 9.70
C ASP A 48 -76.07 -25.67 8.95
N GLU A 49 -76.53 -26.87 9.34
CA GLU A 49 -77.81 -27.44 8.91
C GLU A 49 -78.99 -26.54 9.29
N PRO A 50 -80.00 -26.33 8.42
CA PRO A 50 -81.13 -25.47 8.73
C PRO A 50 -82.16 -26.22 9.59
N THR A 51 -82.30 -25.80 10.84
CA THR A 51 -83.52 -26.07 11.63
C THR A 51 -84.54 -24.96 11.36
N ASN A 52 -85.69 -25.37 10.83
CA ASN A 52 -86.90 -24.56 10.59
C ASN A 52 -87.24 -23.63 11.76
N GLU A 53 -87.34 -22.33 11.50
CA GLU A 53 -88.21 -21.43 12.26
C GLU A 53 -88.97 -20.53 11.28
N ASP A 54 -90.30 -20.69 11.32
CA ASP A 54 -91.30 -20.01 10.50
C ASP A 54 -91.35 -18.50 10.82
N GLU A 55 -91.15 -17.63 9.82
CA GLU A 55 -91.45 -16.21 9.95
C GLU A 55 -92.94 -15.94 9.66
N ASP A 56 -93.66 -15.78 10.78
CA ASP A 56 -95.08 -15.48 10.92
C ASP A 56 -95.39 -14.04 10.46
N TYR A 57 -96.10 -13.90 9.33
CA TYR A 57 -96.69 -12.62 8.94
C TYR A 57 -97.86 -12.30 9.86
N ALA A 58 -97.61 -11.52 10.91
CA ALA A 58 -98.65 -11.05 11.82
C ALA A 58 -99.74 -10.26 11.06
N GLU A 59 -100.91 -10.90 10.89
CA GLU A 59 -102.16 -10.25 10.50
C GLU A 59 -102.45 -9.06 11.42
N VAL A 60 -102.75 -7.90 10.82
CA VAL A 60 -103.18 -6.70 11.54
C VAL A 60 -104.45 -7.04 12.33
N ASP A 61 -104.35 -7.03 13.67
CA ASP A 61 -105.42 -7.41 14.60
C ASP A 61 -106.64 -6.48 14.44
N ASP A 62 -107.61 -6.97 13.67
CA ASP A 62 -108.90 -6.38 13.32
C ASP A 62 -109.81 -6.12 14.55
N LYS A 63 -109.30 -6.41 15.75
CA LYS A 63 -109.88 -6.12 17.06
C LYS A 63 -109.56 -4.71 17.58
N ILE A 64 -108.36 -4.17 17.31
CA ILE A 64 -107.97 -2.81 17.75
C ILE A 64 -108.78 -1.75 16.97
N VAL A 65 -109.00 -2.00 15.68
CA VAL A 65 -109.80 -1.12 14.81
C VAL A 65 -111.28 -1.20 15.18
N ARG A 66 -111.78 -2.36 15.59
CA ARG A 66 -113.17 -2.55 16.09
C ARG A 66 -113.41 -1.88 17.44
N ASP A 67 -112.51 -2.01 18.40
CA ASP A 67 -112.63 -1.38 19.72
C ASP A 67 -112.55 0.16 19.64
N ALA A 68 -111.79 0.70 18.67
CA ALA A 68 -111.74 2.13 18.38
C ALA A 68 -113.05 2.67 17.75
N LEU A 69 -113.74 1.86 16.94
CA LEU A 69 -115.03 2.21 16.32
C LEU A 69 -116.22 2.06 17.29
N GLU A 70 -116.18 1.12 18.23
CA GLU A 70 -117.25 0.89 19.23
C GLU A 70 -117.24 1.89 20.40
N SER A 71 -116.11 2.53 20.68
CA SER A 71 -115.96 3.51 21.78
C SER A 71 -116.48 4.92 21.47
N GLY A 72 -117.03 5.16 20.26
CA GLY A 72 -117.63 6.44 19.86
C GLY A 72 -116.63 7.61 19.79
N MET A 73 -115.32 7.33 19.83
CA MET A 73 -114.28 8.34 19.65
C MET A 73 -114.05 8.63 18.17
N ASP A 74 -113.85 9.90 17.81
CA ASP A 74 -113.50 10.29 16.45
C ASP A 74 -112.12 9.72 16.09
N LEU A 75 -112.08 8.81 15.10
CA LEU A 75 -110.87 8.19 14.55
C LEU A 75 -109.82 9.24 14.15
N ARG A 76 -110.23 10.47 13.82
CA ARG A 76 -109.30 11.56 13.52
C ARG A 76 -108.53 12.01 14.76
N GLU A 77 -109.17 12.13 15.93
CA GLU A 77 -108.50 12.46 17.19
C GLU A 77 -107.56 11.34 17.65
N TYR A 78 -107.96 10.07 17.49
CA TYR A 78 -107.10 8.93 17.81
C TYR A 78 -105.88 8.88 16.87
N SER A 79 -106.07 9.08 15.56
CA SER A 79 -104.96 9.14 14.60
C SER A 79 -104.01 10.30 14.90
N ALA A 80 -104.53 11.47 15.29
CA ALA A 80 -103.71 12.62 15.65
C ALA A 80 -102.89 12.37 16.93
N LYS A 81 -103.48 11.68 17.91
CA LYS A 81 -102.80 11.31 19.16
C LYS A 81 -101.75 10.22 18.94
N LEU A 82 -102.05 9.25 18.07
CA LEU A 82 -101.10 8.22 17.66
C LEU A 82 -99.94 8.83 16.86
N ASP A 83 -100.22 9.76 15.95
CA ASP A 83 -99.21 10.48 15.16
C ASP A 83 -98.31 11.36 16.04
N ASP A 84 -98.85 11.98 17.09
CA ASP A 84 -98.07 12.73 18.09
C ASP A 84 -97.20 11.81 18.97
N GLN A 85 -97.72 10.66 19.38
CA GLN A 85 -96.94 9.63 20.08
C GLN A 85 -95.82 9.07 19.20
N LEU A 86 -96.11 8.81 17.92
CA LEU A 86 -95.12 8.31 16.96
C LEU A 86 -94.04 9.35 16.68
N LYS A 87 -94.41 10.62 16.50
CA LYS A 87 -93.46 11.74 16.36
C LYS A 87 -92.60 11.89 17.61
N THR A 88 -93.17 11.69 18.79
CA THR A 88 -92.43 11.77 20.06
C THR A 88 -91.47 10.59 20.23
N ALA A 89 -91.91 9.37 19.94
CA ALA A 89 -91.07 8.18 19.96
C ALA A 89 -89.94 8.27 18.92
N HIS A 90 -90.24 8.74 17.71
CA HIS A 90 -89.25 8.97 16.66
C HIS A 90 -88.22 10.02 17.09
N ARG A 91 -88.66 11.15 17.64
CA ARG A 91 -87.76 12.19 18.14
C ARG A 91 -86.86 11.68 19.28
N LEU A 92 -87.38 10.84 20.18
CA LEU A 92 -86.59 10.21 21.24
C LEU A 92 -85.59 9.20 20.68
N ALA A 93 -85.99 8.33 19.74
CA ALA A 93 -85.09 7.36 19.13
C ALA A 93 -83.97 8.03 18.31
N VAL A 94 -84.28 9.12 17.60
CA VAL A 94 -83.29 9.94 16.89
C VAL A 94 -82.35 10.63 17.88
N GLN A 95 -82.88 11.15 19.00
CA GLN A 95 -82.07 11.76 20.04
C GLN A 95 -81.12 10.73 20.68
N ASP A 96 -81.59 9.52 20.99
CA ASP A 96 -80.76 8.43 21.50
C ASP A 96 -79.68 8.00 20.49
N CYS A 97 -80.03 7.92 19.19
CA CYS A 97 -79.05 7.64 18.14
C CYS A 97 -78.00 8.75 18.03
N ILE A 98 -78.40 10.02 18.13
CA ILE A 98 -77.47 11.16 18.12
C ILE A 98 -76.58 11.14 19.37
N GLU A 99 -77.13 10.84 20.54
CA GLU A 99 -76.36 10.75 21.80
C GLU A 99 -75.37 9.57 21.81
N GLN A 100 -75.66 8.50 21.07
CA GLN A 100 -74.77 7.33 20.94
C GLN A 100 -73.85 7.39 19.71
N ALA A 101 -74.10 8.29 18.75
CA ALA A 101 -73.34 8.37 17.50
C ALA A 101 -71.83 8.61 17.73
N ASP A 102 -71.47 9.46 18.67
CA ASP A 102 -70.06 9.74 18.99
C ASP A 102 -69.34 8.49 19.51
N LYS A 103 -69.99 7.69 20.35
CA LYS A 103 -69.42 6.43 20.88
C LYS A 103 -69.29 5.37 19.79
N LEU A 104 -70.25 5.31 18.87
CA LEU A 104 -70.21 4.38 17.74
C LEU A 104 -69.11 4.76 16.74
N ALA A 105 -68.92 6.05 16.48
CA ALA A 105 -67.85 6.57 15.66
C ALA A 105 -66.47 6.30 16.28
N GLU A 106 -66.34 6.47 17.61
CA GLU A 106 -65.11 6.14 18.35
C GLU A 106 -64.79 4.64 18.26
N LEU A 107 -65.78 3.76 18.43
CA LEU A 107 -65.62 2.32 18.25
C LEU A 107 -65.21 1.94 16.82
N HIS A 108 -65.79 2.58 15.80
CA HIS A 108 -65.44 2.33 14.41
C HIS A 108 -64.01 2.76 14.07
N LEU A 109 -63.55 3.89 14.64
CA LEU A 109 -62.16 4.33 14.53
C LEU A 109 -61.19 3.35 15.22
N GLU A 110 -61.55 2.82 16.39
CA GLU A 110 -60.75 1.79 17.07
C GLU A 110 -60.70 0.46 16.30
N LEU A 111 -61.82 0.04 15.70
CA LEU A 111 -61.89 -1.15 14.85
C LEU A 111 -61.05 -0.98 13.58
N THR A 112 -61.13 0.18 12.92
CA THR A 112 -60.32 0.47 11.74
C THR A 112 -58.82 0.50 12.09
N ALA A 113 -58.47 1.05 13.26
CA ALA A 113 -57.09 1.04 13.75
C ALA A 113 -56.58 -0.39 14.05
N CYS A 114 -57.47 -1.28 14.52
CA CYS A 114 -57.17 -2.70 14.68
C CYS A 114 -56.96 -3.38 13.31
N ASP A 115 -57.82 -3.15 12.33
CA ASP A 115 -57.71 -3.72 10.99
C ASP A 115 -56.41 -3.27 10.31
N ASP A 116 -56.05 -1.99 10.41
CA ASP A 116 -54.78 -1.46 9.95
C ASP A 116 -53.58 -2.12 10.64
N ALA A 117 -53.71 -2.46 11.93
CA ALA A 117 -52.68 -3.18 12.66
C ALA A 117 -52.57 -4.63 12.20
N PHE A 118 -53.70 -5.31 11.94
CA PHE A 118 -53.74 -6.66 11.40
C PHE A 118 -53.16 -6.72 9.99
N ALA A 119 -53.49 -5.79 9.11
CA ALA A 119 -52.94 -5.70 7.75
C ALA A 119 -51.40 -5.55 7.77
N ARG A 120 -50.86 -4.69 8.65
CA ARG A 120 -49.40 -4.57 8.83
C ARG A 120 -48.76 -5.86 9.34
N LEU A 121 -49.45 -6.58 10.22
CA LEU A 121 -48.97 -7.84 10.79
C LEU A 121 -48.98 -8.95 9.74
N GLU A 122 -50.01 -8.98 8.90
CA GLU A 122 -50.13 -9.88 7.75
C GLU A 122 -49.05 -9.61 6.69
N GLU A 123 -48.80 -8.36 6.32
CA GLU A 123 -47.72 -7.98 5.39
C GLU A 123 -46.34 -8.40 5.94
N MET A 124 -46.10 -8.21 7.23
CA MET A 124 -44.87 -8.65 7.88
C MET A 124 -44.72 -10.18 7.86
N LEU A 125 -45.79 -10.92 8.17
CA LEU A 125 -45.77 -12.39 8.20
C LEU A 125 -45.64 -13.00 6.80
N THR A 126 -46.32 -12.45 5.79
CA THR A 126 -46.22 -12.90 4.39
C THR A 126 -44.84 -12.60 3.80
N GLY A 127 -44.27 -11.43 4.09
CA GLY A 127 -42.86 -11.13 3.77
C GLY A 127 -41.90 -12.12 4.41
N PHE A 128 -42.10 -12.42 5.71
CA PHE A 128 -41.28 -13.38 6.44
C PHE A 128 -41.40 -14.81 5.91
N GLN A 129 -42.61 -15.25 5.54
CA GLN A 129 -42.86 -16.56 4.93
C GLN A 129 -42.21 -16.68 3.55
N SER A 130 -42.29 -15.62 2.72
CA SER A 130 -41.64 -15.57 1.41
C SER A 130 -40.12 -15.68 1.54
N GLU A 131 -39.51 -14.89 2.43
CA GLU A 131 -38.07 -14.92 2.69
C GLU A 131 -37.62 -16.31 3.17
N LEU A 132 -38.35 -16.94 4.10
CA LEU A 132 -38.07 -18.30 4.57
C LEU A 132 -38.25 -19.38 3.51
N GLY A 133 -39.28 -19.27 2.67
CA GLY A 133 -39.49 -20.18 1.55
C GLY A 133 -38.32 -20.14 0.58
N THR A 134 -37.84 -18.93 0.30
CA THR A 134 -36.67 -18.69 -0.56
C THR A 134 -35.41 -19.31 0.07
N ILE A 135 -35.13 -19.02 1.34
CA ILE A 135 -33.96 -19.55 2.08
C ILE A 135 -34.01 -21.07 2.21
N SER A 136 -35.15 -21.66 2.55
CA SER A 136 -35.30 -23.12 2.68
C SER A 136 -35.10 -23.82 1.33
N SER A 137 -35.61 -23.23 0.24
CA SER A 137 -35.38 -23.73 -1.12
C SER A 137 -33.92 -23.58 -1.56
N ASP A 138 -33.29 -22.46 -1.21
CA ASP A 138 -31.87 -22.18 -1.49
C ASP A 138 -30.94 -23.00 -0.59
N MET A 139 -31.37 -23.39 0.61
CA MET A 139 -30.63 -24.25 1.52
C MET A 139 -30.64 -25.71 1.03
N LYS A 140 -31.72 -26.14 0.36
CA LYS A 140 -31.73 -27.39 -0.42
C LYS A 140 -30.82 -27.32 -1.65
N ARG A 141 -30.62 -26.12 -2.24
CA ARG A 141 -29.67 -25.90 -3.35
C ARG A 141 -28.22 -25.79 -2.94
N LEU A 142 -27.95 -25.45 -1.67
CA LEU A 142 -26.60 -25.47 -1.14
C LEU A 142 -26.14 -26.92 -1.15
N SER A 143 -25.35 -27.30 -2.14
CA SER A 143 -24.78 -28.63 -2.22
C SER A 143 -23.73 -28.72 -1.11
N VAL A 144 -24.16 -29.18 0.08
CA VAL A 144 -23.29 -29.60 1.17
C VAL A 144 -22.17 -30.53 0.64
N LEU A 145 -22.49 -31.31 -0.40
CA LEU A 145 -21.57 -32.10 -1.22
C LEU A 145 -20.44 -31.28 -1.88
N VAL A 146 -20.69 -30.08 -2.44
CA VAL A 146 -19.64 -29.29 -3.11
C VAL A 146 -18.63 -28.73 -2.11
N ILE A 147 -19.09 -28.17 -0.98
CA ILE A 147 -18.18 -27.67 0.06
C ILE A 147 -17.37 -28.82 0.67
N LEU A 148 -17.95 -30.03 0.78
CA LEU A 148 -17.27 -31.21 1.30
C LEU A 148 -16.32 -31.86 0.29
N ASP A 149 -16.69 -31.96 -0.99
CA ASP A 149 -16.01 -32.82 -1.97
C ASP A 149 -15.13 -32.07 -2.97
N ARG A 150 -15.39 -30.78 -3.25
CA ARG A 150 -14.58 -30.00 -4.22
C ARG A 150 -13.31 -29.42 -3.63
N GLU A 151 -12.27 -29.25 -4.44
CA GLU A 151 -11.04 -28.62 -3.99
C GLU A 151 -11.23 -27.12 -3.75
N VAL A 152 -10.59 -26.57 -2.71
CA VAL A 152 -10.70 -25.15 -2.33
C VAL A 152 -10.21 -24.20 -3.42
N GLY A 153 -9.34 -24.67 -4.33
CA GLY A 153 -8.82 -23.88 -5.45
C GLY A 153 -9.75 -23.79 -6.66
N GLU A 154 -10.90 -24.48 -6.66
CA GLU A 154 -11.85 -24.48 -7.76
C GLU A 154 -12.85 -23.33 -7.66
N ARG A 155 -13.27 -22.81 -8.82
CA ARG A 155 -14.24 -21.71 -8.91
C ARG A 155 -15.58 -22.06 -8.24
N GLU A 156 -16.03 -23.30 -8.42
CA GLU A 156 -17.27 -23.81 -7.82
C GLU A 156 -17.26 -23.69 -6.29
N PHE A 157 -16.12 -23.99 -5.65
CA PHE A 157 -15.98 -23.86 -4.20
C PHE A 157 -16.09 -22.40 -3.74
N LEU A 158 -15.42 -21.47 -4.45
CA LEU A 158 -15.48 -20.04 -4.11
C LEU A 158 -16.90 -19.48 -4.26
N GLU A 159 -17.62 -19.84 -5.32
CA GLU A 159 -19.01 -19.42 -5.53
C GLU A 159 -19.91 -19.90 -4.38
N GLN A 160 -19.78 -21.16 -3.97
CA GLN A 160 -20.51 -21.71 -2.83
C GLN A 160 -20.10 -21.06 -1.49
N LEU A 161 -18.83 -20.68 -1.34
CA LEU A 161 -18.36 -19.98 -0.14
C LEU A 161 -18.92 -18.56 -0.04
N HIS A 162 -19.04 -17.84 -1.17
CA HIS A 162 -19.72 -16.55 -1.24
C HIS A 162 -21.21 -16.66 -0.87
N GLU A 163 -21.89 -17.69 -1.39
CA GLU A 163 -23.29 -17.95 -1.06
C GLU A 163 -23.48 -18.25 0.43
N LEU A 164 -22.59 -19.07 1.01
CA LEU A 164 -22.57 -19.34 2.46
C LEU A 164 -22.35 -18.05 3.27
N GLN A 165 -21.42 -17.20 2.86
CA GLN A 165 -21.15 -15.93 3.54
C GLN A 165 -22.37 -14.99 3.51
N HIS A 166 -23.07 -14.90 2.38
CA HIS A 166 -24.29 -14.10 2.25
C HIS A 166 -25.39 -14.63 3.19
N LYS A 167 -25.59 -15.95 3.23
CA LYS A 167 -26.55 -16.60 4.14
C LYS A 167 -26.22 -16.39 5.61
N LEU A 168 -24.93 -16.45 5.99
CA LEU A 168 -24.46 -16.15 7.35
C LEU A 168 -24.74 -14.69 7.76
N GLN A 169 -24.53 -13.74 6.85
CA GLN A 169 -24.84 -12.33 7.11
C GLN A 169 -26.34 -12.09 7.26
N PHE A 170 -27.16 -12.75 6.42
CA PHE A 170 -28.60 -12.70 6.53
C PHE A 170 -29.08 -13.24 7.88
N LEU A 171 -28.62 -14.42 8.31
CA LEU A 171 -29.01 -14.99 9.61
C LEU A 171 -28.65 -14.05 10.77
N LYS A 172 -27.45 -13.46 10.76
CA LYS A 172 -27.05 -12.46 11.77
C LYS A 172 -27.95 -11.23 11.77
N ALA A 173 -28.42 -10.79 10.60
CA ALA A 173 -29.34 -9.65 10.51
C ALA A 173 -30.74 -9.95 11.08
N GLN A 174 -31.17 -11.22 11.01
CA GLN A 174 -32.49 -11.66 11.48
C GLN A 174 -32.49 -12.18 12.93
N GLU A 175 -31.32 -12.21 13.59
CA GLU A 175 -31.15 -12.75 14.96
C GLU A 175 -32.08 -12.09 15.99
N PHE A 176 -32.46 -10.81 15.77
CA PHE A 176 -33.33 -10.03 16.65
C PHE A 176 -34.83 -10.28 16.46
N LYS A 177 -35.25 -11.01 15.42
CA LYS A 177 -36.68 -11.23 15.13
C LYS A 177 -37.26 -12.49 15.80
N GLU A 178 -36.46 -13.20 16.61
CA GLU A 178 -36.83 -14.40 17.40
C GLU A 178 -37.64 -15.47 16.64
N ALA A 179 -37.55 -15.49 15.32
CA ALA A 179 -38.39 -16.34 14.53
C ALA A 179 -37.91 -17.80 14.56
N LYS A 180 -38.85 -18.72 14.82
CA LYS A 180 -38.56 -20.15 14.99
C LYS A 180 -37.78 -20.77 13.83
N ALA A 181 -38.07 -20.35 12.60
CA ALA A 181 -37.40 -20.89 11.41
C ALA A 181 -35.94 -20.42 11.25
N VAL A 182 -35.53 -19.31 11.89
CA VAL A 182 -34.12 -18.93 12.01
C VAL A 182 -33.41 -19.94 12.90
N ALA A 183 -34.01 -20.31 14.03
CA ALA A 183 -33.46 -21.32 14.93
C ALA A 183 -33.35 -22.72 14.26
N ASP A 184 -34.34 -23.11 13.46
CA ASP A 184 -34.34 -24.39 12.74
C ASP A 184 -33.19 -24.52 11.72
N VAL A 185 -32.72 -23.41 11.17
CA VAL A 185 -31.69 -23.35 10.13
C VAL A 185 -30.30 -23.02 10.70
N GLN A 186 -30.24 -22.35 11.85
CA GLN A 186 -29.01 -21.85 12.47
C GLN A 186 -27.96 -22.95 12.62
N ASP A 187 -28.32 -24.08 13.22
CA ASP A 187 -27.38 -25.18 13.49
C ASP A 187 -26.78 -25.78 12.22
N VAL A 188 -27.55 -25.86 11.14
CA VAL A 188 -27.09 -26.41 9.85
C VAL A 188 -26.06 -25.48 9.22
N ILE A 189 -26.36 -24.18 9.18
CA ILE A 189 -25.47 -23.18 8.58
C ILE A 189 -24.22 -22.99 9.43
N GLU A 190 -24.33 -23.02 10.75
CA GLU A 190 -23.19 -22.97 11.67
C GLU A 190 -22.27 -24.19 11.50
N ASN A 191 -22.83 -25.41 11.45
CA ASN A 191 -22.05 -26.61 11.18
C ASN A 191 -21.32 -26.55 9.82
N LEU A 192 -22.00 -26.04 8.80
CA LEU A 192 -21.40 -25.88 7.48
C LEU A 192 -20.29 -24.82 7.48
N LYS A 193 -20.48 -23.70 8.19
CA LYS A 193 -19.46 -22.67 8.42
C LYS A 193 -18.21 -23.29 9.03
N TYR A 194 -18.33 -24.10 10.09
CA TYR A 194 -17.17 -24.75 10.72
C TYR A 194 -16.42 -25.67 9.74
N LYS A 195 -17.14 -26.47 8.96
CA LYS A 195 -16.52 -27.36 7.96
C LYS A 195 -15.83 -26.57 6.84
N ALA A 196 -16.46 -25.52 6.34
CA ALA A 196 -15.88 -24.65 5.33
C ALA A 196 -14.62 -23.95 5.86
N MET A 197 -14.67 -23.37 7.07
CA MET A 197 -13.52 -22.73 7.70
C MET A 197 -12.35 -23.71 7.90
N ALA A 198 -12.61 -24.94 8.37
CA ALA A 198 -11.58 -25.95 8.55
C ALA A 198 -10.85 -26.27 7.23
N LYS A 199 -11.62 -26.45 6.15
CA LYS A 199 -11.09 -26.76 4.82
C LYS A 199 -10.32 -25.59 4.21
N VAL A 200 -10.82 -24.36 4.37
CA VAL A 200 -10.13 -23.13 3.93
C VAL A 200 -8.83 -22.91 4.70
N ARG A 201 -8.86 -23.07 6.03
CA ARG A 201 -7.67 -22.99 6.89
C ARG A 201 -6.61 -23.99 6.45
N GLU A 202 -6.99 -25.25 6.26
CA GLU A 202 -6.06 -26.30 5.81
C GLU A 202 -5.42 -25.95 4.46
N TRP A 203 -6.20 -25.49 3.49
CA TRP A 203 -5.68 -25.09 2.18
C TRP A 203 -4.69 -23.93 2.27
N LEU A 204 -5.01 -22.88 3.06
CA LEU A 204 -4.13 -21.72 3.25
C LEU A 204 -2.80 -22.12 3.91
N LEU A 205 -2.87 -22.90 5.00
CA LEU A 205 -1.68 -23.38 5.70
C LEU A 205 -0.83 -24.31 4.81
N MET A 206 -1.47 -25.18 4.04
CA MET A 206 -0.78 -26.03 3.06
C MET A 206 -0.08 -25.18 1.99
N LYS A 207 -0.72 -24.13 1.50
CA LYS A 207 -0.13 -23.22 0.51
C LYS A 207 1.07 -22.47 1.09
N ILE A 208 0.96 -21.95 2.31
CA ILE A 208 2.07 -21.30 3.03
C ILE A 208 3.23 -22.28 3.25
N SER A 209 2.93 -23.51 3.69
CA SER A 209 3.93 -24.57 3.88
C SER A 209 4.69 -24.89 2.59
N SER A 210 4.03 -24.79 1.43
CA SER A 210 4.68 -25.03 0.13
C SER A 210 5.81 -24.04 -0.17
N PHE A 211 5.85 -22.86 0.46
CA PHE A 211 6.90 -21.87 0.25
C PHE A 211 8.25 -22.34 0.81
N LYS A 212 8.22 -23.27 1.78
CA LYS A 212 9.40 -23.85 2.43
C LYS A 212 10.12 -24.86 1.51
N LYS A 213 9.52 -25.26 0.38
CA LYS A 213 10.10 -26.22 -0.56
C LYS A 213 11.34 -25.63 -1.26
N PRO A 214 12.47 -26.34 -1.33
CA PRO A 214 13.67 -25.86 -2.02
C PRO A 214 13.39 -25.43 -3.46
N LEU A 215 14.10 -24.41 -3.93
CA LEU A 215 14.00 -23.85 -5.30
C LEU A 215 12.62 -23.26 -5.67
N THR A 216 11.70 -23.18 -4.72
CA THR A 216 10.39 -22.55 -4.96
C THR A 216 10.58 -21.04 -5.04
N ASN A 217 10.20 -20.45 -6.17
CA ASN A 217 9.96 -19.01 -6.21
C ASN A 217 8.68 -18.72 -5.42
N TYR A 218 8.82 -18.36 -4.14
CA TYR A 218 7.70 -18.15 -3.22
C TYR A 218 6.69 -17.09 -3.72
N GLN A 219 7.11 -16.18 -4.61
CA GLN A 219 6.23 -15.18 -5.22
C GLN A 219 5.14 -15.82 -6.10
N ILE A 220 5.39 -16.99 -6.70
CA ILE A 220 4.40 -17.70 -7.52
C ILE A 220 3.22 -18.19 -6.66
N PRO A 221 3.42 -19.00 -5.60
CA PRO A 221 2.32 -19.44 -4.76
C PRO A 221 1.76 -18.30 -3.89
N GLN A 222 2.52 -17.23 -3.60
CA GLN A 222 2.01 -15.98 -3.03
C GLN A 222 1.00 -15.28 -3.97
N GLY A 223 1.28 -15.24 -5.28
CA GLY A 223 0.31 -14.76 -6.28
C GLY A 223 -0.96 -15.61 -6.33
N ALA A 224 -0.86 -16.92 -6.08
CA ALA A 224 -2.04 -17.80 -5.95
C ALA A 224 -2.86 -17.49 -4.69
N LEU A 225 -2.22 -17.10 -3.57
CA LEU A 225 -2.93 -16.61 -2.38
C LEU A 225 -3.70 -15.33 -2.69
N LEU A 226 -3.07 -14.34 -3.34
CA LEU A 226 -3.75 -13.09 -3.73
C LEU A 226 -4.99 -13.34 -4.58
N LYS A 227 -4.91 -14.22 -5.58
CA LYS A 227 -6.07 -14.60 -6.42
C LYS A 227 -7.22 -15.20 -5.62
N ASN A 228 -6.92 -15.83 -4.49
CA ASN A 228 -7.89 -16.44 -3.59
C ASN A 228 -8.02 -15.65 -2.27
N ARG A 229 -7.81 -14.33 -2.29
CA ARG A 229 -7.88 -13.45 -1.10
C ARG A 229 -9.18 -13.62 -0.32
N PHE A 230 -10.30 -13.84 -1.01
CA PHE A 230 -11.61 -14.05 -0.38
C PHE A 230 -11.61 -15.19 0.65
N LEU A 231 -10.76 -16.21 0.50
CA LEU A 231 -10.63 -17.29 1.48
C LEU A 231 -10.20 -16.77 2.86
N TYR A 232 -9.24 -15.86 2.90
CA TYR A 232 -8.78 -15.27 4.16
C TYR A 232 -9.81 -14.26 4.70
N GLU A 233 -10.49 -13.51 3.83
CA GLU A 233 -11.60 -12.62 4.20
C GLU A 233 -12.74 -13.38 4.88
N PHE A 234 -13.11 -14.54 4.32
CA PHE A 234 -14.12 -15.43 4.90
C PHE A 234 -13.73 -15.89 6.31
N LEU A 235 -12.46 -16.30 6.52
CA LEU A 235 -11.99 -16.64 7.86
C LEU A 235 -12.07 -15.44 8.80
N LEU A 236 -11.61 -14.27 8.38
CA LEU A 236 -11.57 -13.06 9.21
C LEU A 236 -12.97 -12.60 9.66
N ALA A 237 -13.97 -12.74 8.79
CA ALA A 237 -15.36 -12.36 9.06
C ALA A 237 -16.08 -13.31 10.05
N ASN A 238 -15.64 -14.57 10.13
CA ASN A 238 -16.32 -15.62 10.87
C ASN A 238 -15.58 -16.09 12.12
N ASP A 239 -14.25 -16.22 12.07
CA ASP A 239 -13.40 -16.59 13.20
C ASP A 239 -12.02 -15.88 13.12
N ARG A 240 -11.88 -14.84 13.95
CA ARG A 240 -10.65 -14.04 14.01
C ARG A 240 -9.44 -14.81 14.56
N GLN A 241 -9.65 -15.85 15.35
CA GLN A 241 -8.56 -16.64 15.92
C GLN A 241 -7.96 -17.56 14.86
N VAL A 242 -8.80 -18.20 14.04
CA VAL A 242 -8.36 -19.00 12.90
C VAL A 242 -7.66 -18.14 11.84
N ALA A 243 -8.20 -16.96 11.53
CA ALA A 243 -7.53 -16.03 10.63
C ALA A 243 -6.16 -15.58 11.16
N ARG A 244 -6.07 -15.26 12.46
CA ARG A 244 -4.80 -14.91 13.11
C ARG A 244 -3.77 -16.03 13.01
N GLU A 245 -4.16 -17.28 13.22
CA GLU A 245 -3.28 -18.43 13.08
C GLU A 245 -2.64 -18.51 11.68
N VAL A 246 -3.45 -18.40 10.62
CA VAL A 246 -2.97 -18.42 9.23
C VAL A 246 -1.98 -17.28 8.96
N ARG A 247 -2.31 -16.07 9.45
CA ARG A 247 -1.46 -14.89 9.30
C ARG A 247 -0.13 -15.05 10.04
N ASP A 248 -0.16 -15.54 11.27
CA ASP A 248 1.04 -15.67 12.09
C ASP A 248 1.97 -16.77 11.53
N GLU A 249 1.43 -17.88 11.00
CA GLU A 249 2.21 -18.90 10.28
C GLU A 249 2.83 -18.36 8.98
N TYR A 250 2.09 -17.52 8.25
CA TYR A 250 2.62 -16.82 7.07
C TYR A 250 3.81 -15.93 7.45
N VAL A 251 3.63 -15.07 8.46
CA VAL A 251 4.66 -14.13 8.94
C VAL A 251 5.93 -14.88 9.37
N ASP A 252 5.79 -15.95 10.16
CA ASP A 252 6.94 -16.76 10.58
C ASP A 252 7.64 -17.43 9.39
N THR A 253 6.87 -17.98 8.44
CA THR A 253 7.41 -18.63 7.25
C THR A 253 8.20 -17.67 6.38
N ILE A 254 7.62 -16.52 6.02
CA ILE A 254 8.30 -15.53 5.18
C ILE A 254 9.51 -14.93 5.92
N SER A 255 9.40 -14.64 7.22
CA SER A 255 10.52 -14.15 8.02
C SER A 255 11.73 -15.10 7.96
N LYS A 256 11.50 -16.41 8.05
CA LYS A 256 12.56 -17.43 7.93
C LYS A 256 13.15 -17.51 6.51
N ILE A 257 12.31 -17.38 5.48
CA ILE A 257 12.74 -17.37 4.07
C ILE A 257 13.62 -16.16 3.80
N PHE A 258 13.18 -14.96 4.16
CA PHE A 258 13.94 -13.72 3.99
C PHE A 258 15.25 -13.75 4.76
N PHE A 259 15.23 -14.19 6.02
CA PHE A 259 16.45 -14.29 6.81
C PHE A 259 17.48 -15.21 6.13
N THR A 260 17.03 -16.37 5.64
CA THR A 260 17.90 -17.33 4.95
C THR A 260 18.43 -16.78 3.64
N TYR A 261 17.56 -16.12 2.85
CA TYR A 261 17.92 -15.47 1.60
C TYR A 261 18.98 -14.39 1.83
N PHE A 262 18.70 -13.39 2.66
CA PHE A 262 19.60 -12.25 2.87
C PHE A 262 20.92 -12.67 3.50
N LYS A 263 20.90 -13.59 4.48
CA LYS A 263 22.12 -14.14 5.08
C LYS A 263 23.01 -14.81 4.03
N THR A 264 22.42 -15.66 3.18
CA THR A 264 23.15 -16.41 2.16
C THR A 264 23.62 -15.50 1.03
N TYR A 265 22.73 -14.62 0.56
CA TYR A 265 23.00 -13.68 -0.52
C TYR A 265 24.13 -12.73 -0.15
N ALA A 266 24.02 -12.02 0.99
CA ALA A 266 25.07 -11.11 1.45
C ALA A 266 26.40 -11.84 1.69
N SER A 267 26.36 -13.03 2.32
CA SER A 267 27.58 -13.81 2.58
C SER A 267 28.29 -14.22 1.30
N ARG A 268 27.57 -14.72 0.28
CA ARG A 268 28.15 -15.12 -1.00
C ARG A 268 28.62 -13.91 -1.79
N LEU A 269 27.82 -12.85 -1.81
CA LEU A 269 28.10 -11.64 -2.56
C LEU A 269 29.36 -10.94 -2.03
N PHE A 270 29.51 -10.78 -0.72
CA PHE A 270 30.73 -10.18 -0.14
C PHE A 270 31.99 -11.05 -0.28
N ARG A 271 31.89 -12.33 -0.68
CA ARG A 271 33.08 -13.13 -1.07
C ARG A 271 33.63 -12.75 -2.44
N LEU A 272 32.84 -12.08 -3.27
CA LEU A 272 33.23 -11.56 -4.58
C LEU A 272 33.89 -10.19 -4.49
N GLN A 273 34.03 -9.64 -3.28
CA GLN A 273 34.75 -8.39 -3.07
C GLN A 273 36.20 -8.54 -3.54
N LEU A 274 36.71 -7.51 -4.23
CA LEU A 274 38.12 -7.36 -4.52
C LEU A 274 38.92 -7.47 -3.21
N SER A 275 39.88 -8.39 -3.17
CA SER A 275 40.79 -8.58 -2.04
C SER A 275 42.16 -7.99 -2.33
N ASP A 276 42.87 -7.56 -1.29
CA ASP A 276 44.28 -7.14 -1.38
C ASP A 276 45.09 -8.21 -2.13
N ALA A 277 45.79 -7.81 -3.19
CA ALA A 277 46.72 -8.69 -3.88
C ALA A 277 47.75 -9.24 -2.87
N ALA A 278 47.68 -10.56 -2.67
CA ALA A 278 48.67 -11.51 -2.14
C ALA A 278 48.23 -12.29 -0.88
N THR A 279 47.51 -13.39 -1.11
CA THR A 279 47.81 -14.64 -0.41
C THR A 279 48.37 -15.62 -1.42
N LYS A 280 49.69 -15.84 -1.29
CA LYS A 280 50.50 -16.96 -1.80
C LYS A 280 49.66 -18.07 -2.47
N ASP A 281 49.63 -18.12 -3.80
CA ASP A 281 49.51 -19.37 -4.58
C ASP A 281 49.64 -19.17 -6.11
N ASP A 282 49.76 -17.94 -6.63
CA ASP A 282 49.99 -17.75 -8.07
C ASP A 282 51.47 -17.85 -8.49
N GLN A 283 52.09 -19.01 -8.22
CA GLN A 283 53.27 -19.47 -8.95
C GLN A 283 52.85 -20.03 -10.32
N GLY A 284 52.32 -19.17 -11.18
CA GLY A 284 51.90 -19.55 -12.54
C GLY A 284 52.09 -18.47 -13.61
N MET A 285 52.54 -17.27 -13.25
CA MET A 285 52.51 -16.11 -14.17
C MET A 285 53.80 -15.98 -14.99
N ASN A 286 54.08 -16.95 -15.88
CA ASN A 286 55.17 -16.87 -16.86
C ASN A 286 54.67 -17.13 -18.28
N ARG A 287 53.67 -16.37 -18.77
CA ARG A 287 53.38 -16.22 -20.21
C ARG A 287 52.35 -15.12 -20.50
N TRP A 288 52.77 -13.86 -20.54
CA TRP A 288 51.90 -12.76 -20.97
C TRP A 288 52.65 -11.83 -21.92
N SER A 289 51.99 -11.40 -22.99
CA SER A 289 52.52 -10.37 -23.87
C SER A 289 52.48 -9.01 -23.16
N LYS A 290 53.30 -8.05 -23.60
CA LYS A 290 53.42 -6.73 -22.99
C LYS A 290 52.11 -5.92 -23.05
N GLU A 291 51.27 -6.19 -24.05
CA GLU A 291 49.98 -5.53 -24.25
C GLU A 291 48.89 -6.14 -23.36
N GLU A 292 48.82 -7.48 -23.25
CA GLU A 292 47.92 -8.16 -22.32
C GLU A 292 48.25 -7.80 -20.86
N TRP A 293 49.54 -7.68 -20.53
CA TRP A 293 49.98 -7.26 -19.19
C TRP A 293 49.58 -5.82 -18.87
N ILE A 294 49.51 -4.93 -19.86
CA ILE A 294 49.09 -3.54 -19.67
C ILE A 294 47.58 -3.47 -19.45
N ASP A 295 46.79 -4.17 -20.29
CA ASP A 295 45.33 -4.17 -20.17
C ASP A 295 44.87 -4.83 -18.85
N GLU A 296 45.52 -5.92 -18.44
CA GLU A 296 45.24 -6.59 -17.16
C GLU A 296 45.70 -5.75 -15.96
N MET A 297 46.81 -5.01 -16.07
CA MET A 297 47.28 -4.06 -15.05
C MET A 297 46.39 -2.81 -14.93
N TRP A 298 45.69 -2.40 -15.99
CA TRP A 298 44.66 -1.36 -15.94
C TRP A 298 43.32 -1.87 -15.39
N GLN A 299 43.04 -3.18 -15.50
CA GLN A 299 41.83 -3.83 -14.98
C GLN A 299 41.96 -4.33 -13.53
N LEU A 300 43.18 -4.59 -13.05
CA LEU A 300 43.47 -4.93 -11.65
C LEU A 300 43.42 -3.66 -10.77
N SER A 301 42.23 -3.10 -10.56
CA SER A 301 42.02 -2.11 -9.52
C SER A 301 42.01 -2.83 -8.16
N ASP A 302 43.16 -2.88 -7.49
CA ASP A 302 43.24 -3.37 -6.12
C ASP A 302 42.28 -2.60 -5.20
N ALA A 303 41.74 -3.29 -4.18
CA ALA A 303 40.98 -2.62 -3.12
C ALA A 303 41.88 -1.62 -2.37
N ALA A 304 41.32 -0.46 -1.98
CA ALA A 304 42.07 0.53 -1.22
C ALA A 304 42.45 -0.04 0.16
N THR A 305 43.73 0.07 0.51
CA THR A 305 44.25 -0.42 1.79
C THR A 305 44.52 0.74 2.74
N LYS A 306 44.81 0.42 4.01
CA LYS A 306 45.24 1.41 5.02
C LYS A 306 46.46 2.23 4.62
N ASP A 307 47.22 1.77 3.62
CA ASP A 307 48.45 2.41 3.14
C ASP A 307 48.17 3.36 1.95
N ASP A 308 46.97 3.34 1.36
CA ASP A 308 46.56 4.24 0.27
C ASP A 308 46.06 5.58 0.81
N LEU A 309 46.96 6.30 1.49
CA LEU A 309 46.67 7.62 2.05
C LEU A 309 47.21 8.73 1.15
N LEU A 310 46.61 9.93 1.21
CA LEU A 310 46.99 11.06 0.37
C LEU A 310 48.48 11.38 0.45
N GLY A 311 49.04 11.42 1.67
CA GLY A 311 50.45 11.71 1.94
C GLY A 311 51.38 10.50 1.86
N ALA A 312 50.89 9.32 1.47
CA ALA A 312 51.74 8.14 1.34
C ALA A 312 52.69 8.29 0.13
N GLU A 313 53.98 8.12 0.38
CA GLU A 313 55.00 8.15 -0.67
C GLU A 313 54.83 6.97 -1.64
N ASP A 314 55.01 7.22 -2.94
CA ASP A 314 55.08 6.19 -3.98
C ASP A 314 56.41 5.43 -4.00
N ALA A 315 57.17 5.52 -2.91
CA ALA A 315 58.38 4.76 -2.72
C ALA A 315 58.05 3.26 -2.81
N VAL A 316 58.46 2.67 -3.94
CA VAL A 316 58.64 1.24 -4.10
C VAL A 316 59.40 0.75 -2.86
N LYS A 317 58.70 0.08 -1.94
CA LYS A 317 59.36 -0.60 -0.83
C LYS A 317 60.22 -1.70 -1.45
N ALA A 318 61.52 -1.48 -1.55
CA ALA A 318 62.49 -2.54 -1.76
C ALA A 318 62.52 -3.39 -0.47
N THR A 319 61.56 -4.31 -0.32
CA THR A 319 61.52 -5.27 0.77
C THR A 319 62.48 -6.43 0.50
N GLY A 320 63.66 -6.35 1.11
CA GLY A 320 64.49 -7.51 1.45
C GLY A 320 65.40 -8.05 0.34
N PHE A 321 66.61 -8.44 0.73
CA PHE A 321 67.73 -8.93 -0.09
C PHE A 321 67.47 -10.20 -0.96
N PHE A 322 66.22 -10.62 -1.19
CA PHE A 322 65.89 -11.82 -1.97
C PHE A 322 64.61 -11.74 -2.85
N SER A 323 63.99 -10.56 -3.07
CA SER A 323 62.82 -10.45 -3.97
C SER A 323 63.13 -9.66 -5.25
N SER A 324 63.26 -10.37 -6.38
CA SER A 324 63.48 -9.76 -7.69
C SER A 324 62.16 -9.35 -8.35
N LYS A 325 61.68 -8.16 -8.02
CA LYS A 325 61.05 -7.14 -8.91
C LYS A 325 60.16 -6.20 -8.09
N PRO A 326 60.31 -4.88 -8.23
CA PRO A 326 59.43 -3.92 -7.58
C PRO A 326 58.03 -3.98 -8.21
N GLN A 327 57.01 -4.30 -7.40
CA GLN A 327 55.62 -4.14 -7.85
C GLN A 327 55.24 -2.66 -7.83
N VAL A 328 54.87 -2.14 -9.00
CA VAL A 328 54.30 -0.80 -9.17
C VAL A 328 52.78 -0.93 -9.04
N ARG A 329 52.22 -0.59 -7.87
CA ARG A 329 50.77 -0.52 -7.69
C ARG A 329 50.29 0.85 -8.14
N ASN A 330 49.34 0.90 -9.08
CA ASN A 330 48.77 2.16 -9.56
C ASN A 330 47.74 2.71 -8.57
N ARG A 331 48.18 3.57 -7.64
CA ARG A 331 47.33 4.18 -6.61
C ARG A 331 46.39 5.28 -7.14
N ALA A 332 46.50 5.68 -8.41
CA ALA A 332 45.74 6.80 -8.96
C ALA A 332 44.22 6.54 -8.99
N THR A 333 43.79 5.29 -9.12
CA THR A 333 42.37 4.93 -9.19
C THR A 333 41.64 5.09 -7.85
N VAL A 334 42.34 4.94 -6.72
CA VAL A 334 41.78 5.02 -5.36
C VAL A 334 41.24 6.42 -5.02
N PHE A 335 41.89 7.47 -5.55
CA PHE A 335 41.54 8.87 -5.27
C PHE A 335 40.64 9.48 -6.34
N SER A 336 40.24 8.70 -7.35
CA SER A 336 39.45 9.18 -8.47
C SER A 336 38.08 8.46 -8.51
N LEU A 337 37.07 9.15 -9.03
CA LEU A 337 35.72 8.58 -9.11
C LEU A 337 35.58 7.53 -10.23
N GLY A 338 36.35 7.66 -11.32
CA GLY A 338 36.32 6.70 -12.43
C GLY A 338 34.94 6.61 -13.07
N THR A 339 34.37 5.39 -13.08
CA THR A 339 32.98 5.11 -13.51
C THR A 339 32.04 4.84 -12.34
N ARG A 340 32.50 5.01 -11.10
CA ARG A 340 31.80 4.58 -9.88
C ARG A 340 30.57 5.45 -9.58
N GLU A 341 30.49 6.64 -10.17
CA GLU A 341 29.33 7.53 -10.11
C GLU A 341 28.08 6.94 -10.77
N SER A 342 28.25 5.93 -11.64
CA SER A 342 27.16 5.23 -12.28
C SER A 342 26.15 4.66 -11.28
N LEU A 343 26.64 4.20 -10.13
CA LEU A 343 25.86 3.60 -9.06
C LEU A 343 24.84 4.57 -8.46
N LEU A 344 25.07 5.88 -8.56
CA LEU A 344 24.14 6.92 -8.14
C LEU A 344 23.24 7.41 -9.28
N SER A 345 23.45 6.95 -10.50
CA SER A 345 22.69 7.36 -11.69
C SER A 345 22.12 6.14 -12.43
N PHE A 346 22.70 5.77 -13.57
CA PHE A 346 22.15 4.75 -14.46
C PHE A 346 22.19 3.34 -13.87
N ASP A 347 23.22 3.02 -13.07
CA ASP A 347 23.33 1.73 -12.40
C ASP A 347 22.60 1.70 -11.07
N PHE A 348 21.87 2.74 -10.66
CA PHE A 348 21.20 2.78 -9.35
C PHE A 348 20.16 1.65 -9.17
N LEU A 349 19.43 1.31 -10.23
CA LEU A 349 18.41 0.24 -10.27
C LEU A 349 18.81 -0.91 -11.22
N ALA A 350 20.07 -1.00 -11.64
CA ALA A 350 20.53 -2.11 -12.48
C ALA A 350 20.30 -3.49 -11.79
N PRO A 351 20.17 -4.59 -12.55
CA PRO A 351 19.88 -5.91 -11.99
C PRO A 351 20.82 -6.34 -10.86
N LEU A 352 20.30 -7.15 -9.95
CA LEU A 352 21.07 -7.69 -8.84
C LEU A 352 22.23 -8.56 -9.34
N ILE A 353 23.38 -8.44 -8.68
CA ILE A 353 24.52 -9.32 -8.93
C ILE A 353 24.13 -10.73 -8.51
N VAL A 354 24.27 -11.69 -9.43
CA VAL A 354 23.99 -13.11 -9.20
C VAL A 354 25.30 -13.78 -8.75
N PRO A 355 25.46 -14.17 -7.47
CA PRO A 355 26.77 -14.55 -6.95
C PRO A 355 27.38 -15.78 -7.65
N HIS A 356 26.54 -16.75 -8.06
CA HIS A 356 27.04 -17.94 -8.74
C HIS A 356 27.53 -17.64 -10.16
N ALA A 357 26.80 -16.81 -10.92
CA ALA A 357 27.19 -16.42 -12.27
C ALA A 357 28.48 -15.60 -12.26
N ALA A 358 28.54 -14.60 -11.37
CA ALA A 358 29.75 -13.80 -11.18
C ALA A 358 30.95 -14.65 -10.74
N GLN A 359 30.74 -15.63 -9.84
CA GLN A 359 31.80 -16.55 -9.44
C GLN A 359 32.29 -17.42 -10.61
N GLN A 360 31.39 -17.90 -11.47
CA GLN A 360 31.77 -18.67 -12.67
C GLN A 360 32.52 -17.81 -13.70
N ALA A 361 32.14 -16.54 -13.83
CA ALA A 361 32.80 -15.56 -14.68
C ALA A 361 34.12 -15.03 -14.08
N ASN A 362 34.49 -15.45 -12.86
CA ASN A 362 35.61 -14.93 -12.09
C ASN A 362 35.58 -13.40 -11.90
N GLU A 363 34.36 -12.84 -11.82
CA GLU A 363 34.15 -11.41 -11.63
C GLU A 363 34.37 -11.02 -10.17
N ARG A 364 35.05 -9.87 -9.97
CA ARG A 364 35.29 -9.26 -8.68
C ARG A 364 34.73 -7.84 -8.68
N PHE A 365 34.25 -7.40 -7.53
CA PHE A 365 33.55 -6.11 -7.42
C PHE A 365 34.13 -5.24 -6.30
N GLN A 366 34.02 -3.93 -6.49
CA GLN A 366 34.25 -2.95 -5.44
C GLN A 366 33.14 -3.03 -4.37
N PHE A 367 33.48 -2.64 -3.15
CA PHE A 367 32.57 -2.79 -1.99
C PHE A 367 31.21 -2.15 -2.22
N GLU A 368 31.18 -0.92 -2.74
CA GLU A 368 29.95 -0.15 -2.94
C GLU A 368 29.04 -0.80 -3.99
N SER A 369 29.57 -1.53 -4.97
CA SER A 369 28.76 -2.26 -5.95
C SER A 369 28.02 -3.44 -5.29
N LEU A 370 28.72 -4.16 -4.42
CA LEU A 370 28.14 -5.25 -3.63
C LEU A 370 27.13 -4.70 -2.63
N PHE A 371 27.48 -3.63 -1.93
CA PHE A 371 26.58 -2.92 -1.02
C PHE A 371 25.31 -2.47 -1.73
N ARG A 372 25.45 -1.81 -2.89
CA ARG A 372 24.34 -1.36 -3.75
C ARG A 372 23.39 -2.50 -4.10
N SER A 373 23.91 -3.67 -4.48
CA SER A 373 23.11 -4.86 -4.79
C SER A 373 22.41 -5.46 -3.55
N VAL A 374 23.07 -5.52 -2.38
CA VAL A 374 22.44 -5.96 -1.13
C VAL A 374 21.28 -5.04 -0.74
N GLN A 375 21.52 -3.73 -0.75
CA GLN A 375 20.53 -2.73 -0.35
C GLN A 375 19.35 -2.68 -1.32
N TYR A 376 19.62 -2.78 -2.64
CA TYR A 376 18.54 -2.84 -3.61
C TYR A 376 17.68 -4.08 -3.43
N ALA A 377 18.29 -5.25 -3.20
CA ALA A 377 17.55 -6.47 -2.93
C ALA A 377 16.64 -6.31 -1.70
N LEU A 378 17.12 -5.64 -0.65
CA LEU A 378 16.31 -5.35 0.54
C LEU A 378 15.10 -4.48 0.21
N VAL A 379 15.31 -3.35 -0.49
CA VAL A 379 14.21 -2.45 -0.89
C VAL A 379 13.20 -3.17 -1.76
N ASP A 380 13.65 -3.98 -2.71
CA ASP A 380 12.78 -4.64 -3.68
C ASP A 380 11.90 -5.72 -3.03
N HIS A 381 12.50 -6.59 -2.21
CA HIS A 381 11.74 -7.59 -1.45
C HIS A 381 10.81 -6.94 -0.44
N SER A 382 11.23 -5.85 0.20
CA SER A 382 10.39 -5.06 1.10
C SER A 382 9.17 -4.49 0.38
N SER A 383 9.35 -4.02 -0.86
CA SER A 383 8.29 -3.45 -1.68
C SER A 383 7.22 -4.49 -1.99
N HIS A 384 7.65 -5.64 -2.50
CA HIS A 384 6.74 -6.74 -2.81
C HIS A 384 5.99 -7.25 -1.58
N GLU A 385 6.71 -7.44 -0.47
CA GLU A 385 6.09 -8.00 0.73
C GLU A 385 5.11 -7.03 1.38
N PHE A 386 5.45 -5.75 1.50
CA PHE A 386 4.54 -4.78 2.13
C PHE A 386 3.22 -4.63 1.35
N LEU A 387 3.29 -4.62 0.01
CA LEU A 387 2.11 -4.57 -0.84
C LEU A 387 1.27 -5.84 -0.69
N PHE A 388 1.90 -7.02 -0.69
CA PHE A 388 1.18 -8.28 -0.46
C PHE A 388 0.49 -8.29 0.90
N LEU A 389 1.19 -7.89 1.98
CA LEU A 389 0.62 -7.88 3.32
C LEU A 389 -0.61 -6.97 3.40
N SER A 390 -0.50 -5.77 2.83
CA SER A 390 -1.57 -4.77 2.85
C SER A 390 -2.80 -5.27 2.09
N ASP A 391 -2.59 -5.91 0.94
CA ASP A 391 -3.64 -6.46 0.10
C ASP A 391 -4.27 -7.73 0.70
N PHE A 392 -3.48 -8.81 0.82
CA PHE A 392 -3.98 -10.13 1.21
C PHE A 392 -4.55 -10.16 2.65
N PHE A 393 -3.87 -9.51 3.60
CA PHE A 393 -4.33 -9.46 5.00
C PHE A 393 -5.25 -8.29 5.32
N MET A 394 -5.53 -7.40 4.34
CA MET A 394 -6.47 -6.28 4.48
C MET A 394 -6.11 -5.34 5.61
N VAL A 395 -4.81 -5.09 5.78
CA VAL A 395 -4.27 -4.23 6.82
C VAL A 395 -3.76 -2.93 6.21
N GLY A 396 -3.98 -1.82 6.92
CA GLY A 396 -3.47 -0.52 6.54
C GLY A 396 -2.83 0.21 7.73
N GLY A 397 -2.10 1.28 7.45
CA GLY A 397 -1.47 2.13 8.47
C GLY A 397 -0.54 1.34 9.40
N GLN A 398 -0.68 1.57 10.71
CA GLN A 398 0.21 1.03 11.72
C GLN A 398 0.21 -0.50 11.80
N ALA A 399 -0.94 -1.15 11.60
CA ALA A 399 -1.03 -2.61 11.64
C ALA A 399 -0.23 -3.28 10.50
N ALA A 400 -0.22 -2.68 9.31
CA ALA A 400 0.59 -3.15 8.19
C ALA A 400 2.09 -3.00 8.49
N ILE A 401 2.48 -1.86 9.09
CA ILE A 401 3.87 -1.59 9.50
C ILE A 401 4.35 -2.60 10.55
N GLU A 402 3.51 -2.95 11.52
CA GLU A 402 3.84 -3.93 12.56
C GLU A 402 4.05 -5.34 11.98
N LEU A 403 3.16 -5.80 11.11
CA LEU A 403 3.31 -7.10 10.44
C LEU A 403 4.55 -7.14 9.55
N PHE A 404 4.77 -6.09 8.77
CA PHE A 404 5.97 -5.93 7.94
C PHE A 404 7.24 -5.98 8.80
N SER A 405 7.25 -5.30 9.94
CA SER A 405 8.38 -5.30 10.87
C SER A 405 8.65 -6.70 11.42
N GLN A 406 7.62 -7.46 11.79
CA GLN A 406 7.79 -8.85 12.25
C GLN A 406 8.45 -9.74 11.21
N ILE A 407 8.10 -9.56 9.92
CA ILE A 407 8.74 -10.29 8.82
C ILE A 407 10.20 -9.87 8.65
N MET A 408 10.46 -8.56 8.54
CA MET A 408 11.75 -8.04 8.08
C MET A 408 12.80 -7.93 9.17
N MET A 409 12.42 -7.81 10.45
CA MET A 409 13.35 -7.43 11.52
C MET A 409 14.57 -8.35 11.63
N ARG A 410 14.36 -9.67 11.56
CA ARG A 410 15.46 -10.65 11.63
C ARG A 410 16.45 -10.50 10.48
N SER A 411 15.94 -10.24 9.27
CA SER A 411 16.75 -10.02 8.07
C SER A 411 17.52 -8.72 8.16
N ILE A 412 16.86 -7.64 8.60
CA ILE A 412 17.46 -6.32 8.82
C ILE A 412 18.63 -6.41 9.82
N THR A 413 18.43 -7.06 10.97
CA THR A 413 19.49 -7.23 11.97
C THR A 413 20.68 -8.03 11.42
N CYS A 414 20.42 -9.09 10.65
CA CYS A 414 21.47 -9.88 10.00
C CYS A 414 22.27 -9.06 8.98
N LEU A 415 21.59 -8.25 8.18
CA LEU A 415 22.21 -7.39 7.17
C LEU A 415 23.01 -6.26 7.82
N LEU A 416 22.51 -5.63 8.89
CA LEU A 416 23.25 -4.61 9.64
C LEU A 416 24.58 -5.16 10.12
N LYS A 417 24.58 -6.32 10.78
CA LYS A 417 25.81 -6.97 11.27
C LYS A 417 26.77 -7.31 10.12
N SER A 418 26.24 -7.84 9.03
CA SER A 418 27.06 -8.20 7.85
C SER A 418 27.69 -6.96 7.20
N CYS A 419 26.98 -5.83 7.17
CA CYS A 419 27.50 -4.58 6.67
C CYS A 419 28.52 -3.96 7.64
N GLU A 420 28.26 -3.99 8.95
CA GLU A 420 29.15 -3.44 9.98
C GLU A 420 30.58 -3.96 9.86
N GLU A 421 30.75 -5.28 9.79
CA GLU A 421 32.06 -5.93 9.66
C GLU A 421 32.81 -5.46 8.39
N ARG A 422 32.09 -5.29 7.27
CA ARG A 422 32.67 -4.87 5.99
C ARG A 422 32.95 -3.38 5.93
N ILE A 423 32.09 -2.55 6.52
CA ILE A 423 32.27 -1.11 6.63
C ILE A 423 33.53 -0.84 7.47
N LEU A 424 33.66 -1.49 8.63
CA LEU A 424 34.82 -1.30 9.52
C LEU A 424 36.16 -1.64 8.84
N ALA A 425 36.17 -2.61 7.92
CA ALA A 425 37.36 -3.01 7.17
C ALA A 425 37.65 -2.13 5.94
N ASN A 426 36.74 -1.25 5.53
CA ASN A 426 36.87 -0.46 4.29
C ASN A 426 37.74 0.80 4.51
N TYR A 427 38.79 0.99 3.71
CA TYR A 427 39.67 2.17 3.74
C TYR A 427 39.46 3.13 2.57
N ASP A 428 38.55 2.83 1.65
CA ASP A 428 38.19 3.69 0.52
C ASP A 428 37.13 4.70 0.97
N ALA A 429 37.53 5.95 1.16
CA ALA A 429 36.61 7.02 1.55
C ALA A 429 35.58 7.37 0.46
N ILE A 430 35.90 7.22 -0.83
CA ILE A 430 34.94 7.42 -1.93
C ILE A 430 33.89 6.31 -1.88
N SER A 431 34.30 5.06 -1.69
CA SER A 431 33.40 3.91 -1.51
C SER A 431 32.42 4.13 -0.35
N LEU A 432 32.95 4.54 0.82
CA LEU A 432 32.14 4.82 2.00
C LEU A 432 31.13 5.94 1.75
N TYR A 433 31.55 7.01 1.07
CA TYR A 433 30.67 8.14 0.76
C TYR A 433 29.62 7.79 -0.30
N LEU A 434 29.95 6.99 -1.31
CA LEU A 434 28.99 6.42 -2.25
C LEU A 434 27.92 5.60 -1.52
N CYS A 435 28.31 4.76 -0.55
CA CYS A 435 27.37 4.02 0.28
C CYS A 435 26.46 4.93 1.12
N ILE A 436 26.96 6.05 1.66
CA ILE A 436 26.13 7.07 2.35
C ILE A 436 25.10 7.66 1.40
N CYS A 437 25.53 8.00 0.18
CA CYS A 437 24.66 8.51 -0.87
C CYS A 437 23.58 7.49 -1.26
N LEU A 438 23.95 6.22 -1.42
CA LEU A 438 23.03 5.11 -1.71
C LEU A 438 21.98 4.92 -0.61
N CYS A 439 22.35 4.98 0.67
CA CYS A 439 21.39 4.91 1.78
C CYS A 439 20.31 5.99 1.65
N THR A 440 20.72 7.22 1.32
CA THR A 440 19.77 8.33 1.11
C THR A 440 18.83 8.04 -0.05
N LYS A 441 19.35 7.65 -1.22
CA LYS A 441 18.52 7.34 -2.40
C LYS A 441 17.56 6.17 -2.17
N TYR A 442 17.99 5.13 -1.47
CA TYR A 442 17.13 3.98 -1.19
C TYR A 442 16.04 4.32 -0.18
N SER A 443 16.33 5.12 0.84
CA SER A 443 15.30 5.65 1.75
C SER A 443 14.26 6.48 0.99
N GLU A 444 14.70 7.39 0.11
CA GLU A 444 13.81 8.18 -0.74
C GLU A 444 12.97 7.30 -1.69
N LEU A 445 13.58 6.26 -2.28
CA LEU A 445 12.89 5.31 -3.15
C LEU A 445 11.82 4.50 -2.39
N MET A 446 12.06 4.14 -1.13
CA MET A 446 11.05 3.48 -0.30
C MET A 446 9.84 4.38 -0.05
N VAL A 447 10.08 5.67 0.21
CA VAL A 447 9.02 6.67 0.36
C VAL A 447 8.25 6.84 -0.95
N GLU A 448 8.94 6.93 -2.08
CA GLU A 448 8.32 7.01 -3.42
C GLU A 448 7.44 5.79 -3.72
N ARG A 449 7.87 4.59 -3.32
CA ARG A 449 7.11 3.34 -3.47
C ARG A 449 5.96 3.21 -2.45
N GLY A 450 5.78 4.17 -1.54
CA GLY A 450 4.71 4.14 -0.53
C GLY A 450 4.87 3.03 0.52
N ILE A 451 6.08 2.55 0.75
CA ILE A 451 6.37 1.49 1.72
C ILE A 451 7.05 2.06 2.98
N PRO A 452 7.02 1.36 4.13
CA PRO A 452 7.58 1.88 5.37
C PRO A 452 9.06 2.19 5.20
N ALA A 453 9.45 3.45 5.43
CA ALA A 453 10.79 3.95 5.11
C ALA A 453 11.93 3.26 5.86
N MET A 454 11.64 2.42 6.88
CA MET A 454 12.64 1.72 7.70
C MET A 454 13.72 2.65 8.27
N ASP A 455 13.33 3.84 8.74
CA ASP A 455 14.26 4.90 9.14
C ASP A 455 15.34 4.43 10.12
N GLY A 456 14.97 3.60 11.12
CA GLY A 456 15.94 3.04 12.08
C GLY A 456 17.04 2.18 11.44
N TYR A 457 16.75 1.50 10.32
CA TYR A 457 17.76 0.75 9.55
C TYR A 457 18.72 1.70 8.84
N TRP A 458 18.19 2.65 8.07
CA TRP A 458 18.99 3.59 7.29
C TRP A 458 19.81 4.51 8.18
N ASP A 459 19.27 4.98 9.30
CA ASP A 459 19.97 5.79 10.29
C ASP A 459 21.15 5.04 10.90
N THR A 460 20.95 3.77 11.27
CA THR A 460 22.00 2.94 11.84
C THR A 460 23.11 2.69 10.82
N LEU A 461 22.74 2.33 9.59
CA LEU A 461 23.69 2.06 8.51
C LEU A 461 24.49 3.31 8.13
N THR A 462 23.80 4.44 7.98
CA THR A 462 24.40 5.75 7.68
C THR A 462 25.33 6.19 8.81
N ARG A 463 24.97 5.95 10.08
CA ARG A 463 25.85 6.26 11.23
C ARG A 463 27.13 5.43 11.21
N MET A 464 27.04 4.13 10.93
CA MET A 464 28.23 3.26 10.80
C MET A 464 29.15 3.73 9.68
N LEU A 465 28.58 4.07 8.52
CA LEU A 465 29.33 4.59 7.37
C LEU A 465 30.03 5.92 7.70
N TRP A 466 29.31 6.88 8.30
CA TRP A 466 29.89 8.15 8.71
C TRP A 466 31.01 8.00 9.75
N HIS A 467 30.82 7.14 10.73
CA HIS A 467 31.85 6.87 11.75
C HIS A 467 33.13 6.33 11.10
N ARG A 468 32.99 5.39 10.16
CA ARG A 468 34.15 4.88 9.43
C ARG A 468 34.76 5.93 8.50
N PHE A 469 33.94 6.68 7.79
CA PHE A 469 34.39 7.75 6.89
C PHE A 469 35.21 8.80 7.63
N ASP A 470 34.76 9.23 8.82
CA ASP A 470 35.54 10.14 9.68
C ASP A 470 36.92 9.57 10.03
N ALA A 471 36.98 8.30 10.45
CA ALA A 471 38.25 7.65 10.75
C ALA A 471 39.20 7.59 9.54
N VAL A 472 38.70 7.25 8.35
CA VAL A 472 39.52 7.22 7.12
C VAL A 472 39.96 8.63 6.71
N MET A 473 39.08 9.63 6.80
CA MET A 473 39.43 11.03 6.53
C MET A 473 40.49 11.57 7.51
N GLN A 474 40.45 11.15 8.78
CA GLN A 474 41.50 11.47 9.75
C GLN A 474 42.84 10.86 9.37
N LEU A 475 42.87 9.59 8.94
CA LEU A 475 44.09 8.95 8.43
C LEU A 475 44.67 9.69 7.22
N HIS A 476 43.82 10.11 6.27
CA HIS A 476 44.27 10.95 5.15
C HIS A 476 44.91 12.26 5.63
N ASN A 477 44.25 12.98 6.56
CA ASN A 477 44.75 14.23 7.10
C ASN A 477 46.08 14.07 7.85
N GLU A 478 46.19 13.04 8.68
CA GLU A 478 47.42 12.70 9.40
C GLU A 478 48.55 12.34 8.44
N SER A 479 48.26 11.60 7.37
CA SER A 479 49.26 11.26 6.36
C SER A 479 49.84 12.50 5.68
N VAL A 480 49.00 13.49 5.34
CA VAL A 480 49.42 14.76 4.71
C VAL A 480 50.25 15.58 5.69
N ARG A 481 49.84 15.64 6.96
CA ARG A 481 50.59 16.34 8.01
C ARG A 481 51.97 15.74 8.25
N ALA A 482 52.06 14.40 8.25
CA ALA A 482 53.27 13.65 8.54
C ALA A 482 54.33 13.70 7.43
N VAL A 483 53.98 14.15 6.22
CA VAL A 483 54.91 14.26 5.08
C VAL A 483 56.16 15.06 5.47
N ASP A 484 57.34 14.45 5.34
CA ASP A 484 58.63 15.12 5.52
C ASP A 484 59.10 15.69 4.17
N VAL A 485 58.84 16.98 3.95
CA VAL A 485 59.14 17.69 2.69
C VAL A 485 60.60 17.57 2.25
N LYS A 486 61.54 17.36 3.18
CA LYS A 486 62.97 17.23 2.86
C LYS A 486 63.33 15.86 2.29
N LYS A 487 62.48 14.85 2.48
CA LYS A 487 62.69 13.45 2.06
C LYS A 487 61.84 13.04 0.87
N ILE A 488 60.91 13.89 0.43
CA ILE A 488 60.08 13.63 -0.73
C ILE A 488 60.96 13.45 -1.98
N VAL A 489 60.64 12.43 -2.78
CA VAL A 489 61.21 12.18 -4.09
C VAL A 489 60.10 12.26 -5.16
N PRO A 490 60.27 13.05 -6.24
CA PRO A 490 61.38 13.98 -6.49
C PRO A 490 61.39 15.15 -5.48
N PRO A 491 62.55 15.80 -5.25
CA PRO A 491 62.62 16.95 -4.36
C PRO A 491 61.66 18.05 -4.83
N PRO A 492 61.10 18.84 -3.88
CA PRO A 492 60.15 19.89 -4.23
C PRO A 492 60.71 20.86 -5.27
N ASP A 493 59.90 21.17 -6.28
CA ASP A 493 60.18 22.17 -7.30
C ASP A 493 58.94 23.04 -7.56
N THR A 494 58.97 23.81 -8.64
CA THR A 494 57.85 24.70 -9.02
C THR A 494 56.68 23.96 -9.67
N ARG A 495 56.79 22.67 -10.00
CA ARG A 495 55.72 21.90 -10.65
C ARG A 495 54.68 21.45 -9.63
N PRO A 496 53.45 21.15 -10.07
CA PRO A 496 52.43 20.61 -9.17
C PRO A 496 52.84 19.27 -8.56
N HIS A 497 52.66 19.14 -7.25
CA HIS A 497 53.02 17.94 -6.52
C HIS A 497 51.92 16.87 -6.62
N TYR A 498 52.28 15.60 -6.74
CA TYR A 498 51.31 14.51 -6.94
C TYR A 498 50.30 14.37 -5.78
N ILE A 499 50.70 14.68 -4.54
CA ILE A 499 49.79 14.71 -3.38
C ILE A 499 48.67 15.74 -3.57
N ILE A 500 49.00 16.91 -4.16
CA ILE A 500 48.02 17.96 -4.44
C ILE A 500 47.06 17.51 -5.53
N ARG A 501 47.56 16.81 -6.56
CA ARG A 501 46.71 16.17 -7.57
C ARG A 501 45.73 15.17 -6.96
N ARG A 502 46.21 14.25 -6.12
CA ARG A 502 45.37 13.26 -5.41
C ARG A 502 44.29 13.94 -4.57
N TYR A 503 44.66 14.99 -3.82
CA TYR A 503 43.71 15.78 -3.05
C TYR A 503 42.62 16.40 -3.93
N ALA A 504 42.99 16.98 -5.06
CA ALA A 504 42.04 17.60 -5.98
C ALA A 504 41.08 16.58 -6.59
N GLU A 505 41.60 15.45 -7.09
CA GLU A 505 40.80 14.35 -7.65
C GLU A 505 39.86 13.75 -6.59
N PHE A 506 40.37 13.54 -5.37
CA PHE A 506 39.61 12.99 -4.25
C PHE A 506 38.48 13.93 -3.79
N THR A 507 38.78 15.22 -3.63
CA THR A 507 37.78 16.23 -3.26
C THR A 507 36.71 16.37 -4.33
N CYS A 508 37.13 16.37 -5.60
CA CYS A 508 36.22 16.40 -6.73
C CYS A 508 35.25 15.21 -6.70
N ALA A 509 35.76 13.99 -6.51
CA ALA A 509 34.95 12.78 -6.43
C ALA A 509 33.86 12.87 -5.36
N LEU A 510 34.21 13.30 -4.13
CA LEU A 510 33.25 13.46 -3.04
C LEU A 510 32.20 14.54 -3.32
N LEU A 511 32.61 15.67 -3.91
CA LEU A 511 31.69 16.75 -4.27
C LEU A 511 30.71 16.33 -5.38
N VAL A 512 31.18 15.61 -6.40
CA VAL A 512 30.32 15.07 -7.47
C VAL A 512 29.26 14.14 -6.87
N CYS A 513 29.66 13.17 -6.03
CA CYS A 513 28.72 12.28 -5.36
C CYS A 513 27.70 13.04 -4.52
N SER A 514 28.13 14.08 -3.79
CA SER A 514 27.24 14.90 -2.95
C SER A 514 26.17 15.62 -3.79
N GLN A 515 26.57 16.19 -4.93
CA GLN A 515 25.68 16.92 -5.84
C GLN A 515 24.64 16.01 -6.52
N MET A 516 24.95 14.72 -6.70
CA MET A 516 24.01 13.76 -7.27
C MET A 516 22.86 13.39 -6.33
N ILE A 517 22.99 13.66 -5.03
CA ILE A 517 21.93 13.42 -4.04
C ILE A 517 21.20 14.72 -3.73
N ARG A 518 21.93 15.82 -3.49
CA ARG A 518 21.35 17.10 -3.07
C ARG A 518 22.01 18.24 -3.82
N LYS A 519 21.25 19.30 -4.08
CA LYS A 519 21.78 20.55 -4.66
C LYS A 519 22.80 21.26 -3.77
N GLN A 520 22.86 20.92 -2.48
CA GLN A 520 23.78 21.51 -1.51
C GLN A 520 24.59 20.43 -0.81
N VAL A 521 25.86 20.72 -0.57
CA VAL A 521 26.79 19.84 0.14
C VAL A 521 26.35 19.68 1.58
N GLU A 522 26.31 18.45 2.07
CA GLU A 522 25.92 18.17 3.45
C GLU A 522 26.93 18.80 4.44
N PRO A 523 26.46 19.44 5.54
CA PRO A 523 27.34 20.12 6.50
C PRO A 523 28.44 19.23 7.09
N LYS A 524 28.17 17.92 7.25
CA LYS A 524 29.18 16.96 7.73
C LYS A 524 30.32 16.80 6.72
N LEU A 525 30.01 16.53 5.45
CA LEU A 525 31.01 16.45 4.40
C LEU A 525 31.81 17.77 4.31
N GLN A 526 31.11 18.90 4.32
CA GLN A 526 31.75 20.22 4.27
C GLN A 526 32.82 20.39 5.35
N ARG A 527 32.55 19.99 6.60
CA ARG A 527 33.54 20.05 7.69
C ARG A 527 34.77 19.19 7.42
N HIS A 528 34.60 17.98 6.89
CA HIS A 528 35.73 17.11 6.54
C HIS A 528 36.58 17.71 5.42
N LEU A 529 35.93 18.25 4.38
CA LEU A 529 36.63 18.89 3.26
C LEU A 529 37.37 20.15 3.70
N SER A 530 36.77 21.01 4.53
CA SER A 530 37.46 22.20 5.07
C SER A 530 38.66 21.84 5.94
N ARG A 531 38.59 20.76 6.71
CA ARG A 531 39.73 20.28 7.50
C ARG A 531 40.85 19.77 6.58
N GLN A 532 40.50 18.97 5.57
CA GLN A 532 41.46 18.46 4.60
C GLN A 532 42.13 19.59 3.80
N GLN A 533 41.36 20.59 3.39
CA GLN A 533 41.88 21.82 2.79
C GLN A 533 42.96 22.46 3.67
N SER A 534 42.69 22.64 4.98
CA SER A 534 43.67 23.25 5.88
C SER A 534 44.98 22.46 5.97
N GLU A 535 44.93 21.13 6.02
CA GLU A 535 46.14 20.30 6.05
C GLU A 535 46.93 20.40 4.74
N VAL A 536 46.24 20.47 3.60
CA VAL A 536 46.84 20.61 2.29
C VAL A 536 47.47 21.99 2.10
N GLU A 537 46.83 23.05 2.56
CA GLU A 537 47.39 24.41 2.58
C GLU A 537 48.68 24.46 3.42
N GLN A 538 48.68 23.81 4.58
CA GLN A 538 49.88 23.68 5.42
C GLN A 538 50.98 22.88 4.73
N LEU A 539 50.67 21.79 4.02
CA LEU A 539 51.64 21.07 3.21
C LEU A 539 52.21 21.95 2.10
N LEU A 540 51.36 22.68 1.37
CA LEU A 540 51.79 23.56 0.27
C LEU A 540 52.72 24.68 0.76
N ASN A 541 52.44 25.25 1.94
CA ASN A 541 53.32 26.23 2.59
C ASN A 541 54.68 25.62 2.96
N ARG A 542 54.73 24.37 3.43
CA ARG A 542 55.99 23.68 3.72
C ARG A 542 56.76 23.32 2.44
N LEU A 543 56.07 22.91 1.38
CA LEU A 543 56.65 22.65 0.05
C LEU A 543 57.29 23.93 -0.51
N SER A 544 56.55 25.04 -0.55
CA SER A 544 57.06 26.31 -1.08
C SER A 544 58.20 26.88 -0.25
N ALA A 545 58.14 26.78 1.08
CA ALA A 545 59.21 27.24 1.98
C ALA A 545 60.53 26.48 1.81
N SER A 546 60.49 25.25 1.27
CA SER A 546 61.70 24.47 0.98
C SER A 546 62.48 24.98 -0.24
N LEU A 547 61.87 25.82 -1.08
CA LEU A 547 62.52 26.39 -2.26
C LEU A 547 63.40 27.60 -1.88
N PRO A 548 64.60 27.72 -2.46
CA PRO A 548 65.55 28.76 -2.08
C PRO A 548 65.09 30.16 -2.49
N ASN A 549 64.53 30.33 -3.70
CA ASN A 549 64.20 31.63 -4.26
C ASN A 549 62.75 32.04 -3.94
N PRO A 550 62.48 33.27 -3.44
CA PRO A 550 61.12 33.75 -3.18
C PRO A 550 60.18 33.69 -4.39
N SER A 551 60.68 33.99 -5.59
CA SER A 551 59.90 33.89 -6.83
C SER A 551 59.44 32.46 -7.12
N ASP A 552 60.31 31.48 -6.91
CA ASP A 552 59.98 30.06 -7.11
C ASP A 552 58.93 29.58 -6.09
N ARG A 553 58.92 30.13 -4.87
CA ARG A 553 57.88 29.85 -3.86
C ARG A 553 56.49 30.25 -4.35
N LEU A 554 56.38 31.45 -4.93
CA LEU A 554 55.12 31.96 -5.49
C LEU A 554 54.67 31.12 -6.69
N VAL A 555 55.59 30.80 -7.60
CA VAL A 555 55.29 29.98 -8.78
C VAL A 555 54.82 28.58 -8.36
N CYS A 556 55.46 27.96 -7.35
CA CYS A 556 55.04 26.67 -6.80
C CYS A 556 53.60 26.71 -6.28
N ILE A 557 53.25 27.74 -5.50
CA ILE A 557 51.90 27.91 -4.95
C ILE A 557 50.88 28.09 -6.09
N ILE A 558 51.15 28.99 -7.04
CA ILE A 558 50.27 29.26 -8.19
C ILE A 558 50.02 27.98 -8.98
N ASN A 559 51.07 27.26 -9.36
CA ASN A 559 50.93 26.04 -10.18
C ASN A 559 50.13 24.95 -9.46
N ASN A 560 50.28 24.79 -8.15
CA ASN A 560 49.53 23.80 -7.38
C ASN A 560 48.05 24.19 -7.20
N TYR A 561 47.73 25.46 -6.96
CA TYR A 561 46.34 25.92 -6.93
C TYR A 561 45.68 25.90 -8.32
N ASP A 562 46.41 26.28 -9.37
CA ASP A 562 45.95 26.16 -10.75
C ASP A 562 45.61 24.71 -11.10
N LEU A 563 46.43 23.73 -10.67
CA LEU A 563 46.09 22.32 -10.82
C LEU A 563 44.78 21.94 -10.10
N ILE A 564 44.61 22.35 -8.84
CA ILE A 564 43.38 22.08 -8.06
C ILE A 564 42.17 22.64 -8.81
N LEU A 565 42.25 23.90 -9.23
CA LEU A 565 41.18 24.59 -9.93
C LEU A 565 40.88 23.93 -11.27
N ASN A 566 41.90 23.57 -12.05
CA ASN A 566 41.71 22.88 -13.33
C ASN A 566 41.03 21.51 -13.16
N ILE A 567 41.35 20.75 -12.11
CA ILE A 567 40.69 19.46 -11.84
C ILE A 567 39.25 19.66 -11.38
N LEU A 568 38.99 20.64 -10.50
CA LEU A 568 37.63 20.97 -10.08
C LEU A 568 36.80 21.56 -11.23
N GLU A 569 37.41 22.32 -12.13
CA GLU A 569 36.80 22.84 -13.36
C GLU A 569 36.57 21.75 -14.42
N ALA A 570 37.44 20.74 -14.49
CA ALA A 570 37.26 19.61 -15.39
C ALA A 570 35.97 18.82 -15.09
N ALA A 571 35.46 18.87 -13.86
CA ALA A 571 34.14 18.33 -13.50
C ALA A 571 33.00 19.04 -14.24
N PHE A 572 33.10 20.36 -14.47
CA PHE A 572 32.18 21.09 -15.34
C PHE A 572 32.38 20.74 -16.83
N THR A 573 33.60 20.38 -17.23
CA THR A 573 33.90 19.95 -18.60
C THR A 573 33.29 18.59 -18.92
N GLN A 574 33.14 17.69 -17.94
CA GLN A 574 32.38 16.45 -18.10
C GLN A 574 30.90 16.71 -18.43
N LEU A 575 30.27 17.73 -17.85
CA LEU A 575 28.90 18.14 -18.23
C LEU A 575 28.82 18.51 -19.71
N VAL A 576 29.81 19.24 -20.21
CA VAL A 576 29.90 19.62 -21.64
C VAL A 576 30.11 18.39 -22.51
N GLN A 577 30.94 17.43 -22.08
CA GLN A 577 31.16 16.16 -22.79
C GLN A 577 29.92 15.25 -22.78
N TYR A 578 29.22 15.14 -21.65
CA TYR A 578 27.96 14.41 -21.53
C TYR A 578 26.86 15.06 -22.39
N TYR A 579 26.76 16.38 -22.37
CA TYR A 579 25.86 17.13 -23.25
C TYR A 579 26.18 16.85 -24.72
N HIS A 580 27.46 16.86 -25.13
CA HIS A 580 27.84 16.52 -26.50
C HIS A 580 27.52 15.07 -26.86
N ARG A 581 27.77 14.10 -25.97
CA ARG A 581 27.38 12.70 -26.19
C ARG A 581 25.87 12.54 -26.30
N PHE A 582 25.11 13.17 -25.41
CA PHE A 582 23.65 13.14 -25.41
C PHE A 582 23.06 13.83 -26.65
N SER A 583 23.59 15.00 -27.02
CA SER A 583 23.22 15.73 -28.25
C SER A 583 23.50 14.89 -29.51
N LYS A 584 24.62 14.15 -29.54
CA LYS A 584 24.95 13.22 -30.63
C LYS A 584 24.00 12.01 -30.69
N VAL A 585 23.57 11.48 -29.56
CA VAL A 585 22.55 10.41 -29.51
C VAL A 585 21.20 10.96 -29.99
N LEU A 586 20.77 12.12 -29.51
CA LEU A 586 19.53 12.78 -29.92
C LEU A 586 19.52 13.25 -31.38
N SER A 587 20.69 13.40 -32.01
CA SER A 587 20.79 13.72 -33.43
C SER A 587 20.56 12.52 -34.34
N HIS A 588 20.47 11.30 -33.78
CA HIS A 588 20.18 10.09 -34.55
C HIS A 588 18.76 10.13 -35.15
N GLU A 589 18.58 9.58 -36.35
CA GLU A 589 17.31 9.67 -37.12
C GLU A 589 16.11 9.08 -36.37
N VAL A 590 16.35 8.04 -35.56
CA VAL A 590 15.34 7.40 -34.69
C VAL A 590 14.66 8.40 -33.74
N PHE A 591 15.32 9.50 -33.40
CA PHE A 591 14.78 10.56 -32.53
C PHE A 591 14.36 11.82 -33.30
N ALA A 592 14.25 11.78 -34.63
CA ALA A 592 13.97 12.95 -35.46
C ALA A 592 12.64 13.65 -35.12
N GLU A 593 11.61 12.87 -34.75
CA GLU A 593 10.28 13.40 -34.39
C GLU A 593 10.09 13.66 -32.89
N ASN A 594 11.10 13.39 -32.05
CA ASN A 594 10.98 13.56 -30.60
C ASN A 594 10.97 15.05 -30.23
N ALA A 595 9.85 15.51 -29.63
CA ALA A 595 9.64 16.89 -29.21
C ALA A 595 10.75 17.42 -28.26
N ALA A 596 11.31 16.55 -27.41
CA ALA A 596 12.37 16.90 -26.47
C ALA A 596 13.66 17.42 -27.16
N ARG A 597 13.86 17.13 -28.45
CA ARG A 597 15.00 17.63 -29.23
C ARG A 597 14.97 19.16 -29.39
N LYS A 598 13.76 19.76 -29.44
CA LYS A 598 13.58 21.22 -29.55
C LYS A 598 13.68 21.93 -28.20
N GLU A 599 13.60 21.19 -27.11
CA GLU A 599 13.68 21.69 -25.73
C GLU A 599 15.12 21.66 -25.18
N LEU A 600 16.07 21.11 -25.95
CA LEU A 600 17.47 21.04 -25.54
C LEU A 600 18.07 22.45 -25.38
N VAL A 601 18.55 22.76 -24.18
CA VAL A 601 19.22 24.03 -23.88
C VAL A 601 20.48 24.16 -24.73
N ASN A 602 20.61 25.27 -25.47
CA ASN A 602 21.75 25.51 -26.36
C ASN A 602 23.07 25.43 -25.58
N ILE A 603 24.05 24.72 -26.13
CA ILE A 603 25.38 24.56 -25.54
C ILE A 603 26.08 25.89 -25.25
N HIS A 604 25.85 26.93 -26.04
CA HIS A 604 26.38 28.27 -25.76
C HIS A 604 25.82 28.83 -24.45
N HIS A 605 24.54 28.59 -24.15
CA HIS A 605 23.92 29.02 -22.90
C HIS A 605 24.53 28.27 -21.71
N ILE A 606 24.72 26.95 -21.86
CA ILE A 606 25.39 26.12 -20.85
C ILE A 606 26.83 26.62 -20.63
N MET A 607 27.58 26.87 -21.70
CA MET A 607 28.96 27.39 -21.63
C MET A 607 29.03 28.80 -21.00
N VAL A 608 28.03 29.66 -21.24
CA VAL A 608 27.94 31.00 -20.63
C VAL A 608 27.64 30.88 -19.13
N GLU A 609 26.71 30.01 -18.72
CA GLU A 609 26.47 29.75 -17.30
C GLU A 609 27.71 29.15 -16.62
N LEU A 610 28.37 28.17 -17.24
CA LEU A 610 29.62 27.60 -16.72
C LEU A 610 30.71 28.67 -16.56
N LYS A 611 30.80 29.64 -17.48
CA LYS A 611 31.72 30.77 -17.38
C LYS A 611 31.43 31.70 -16.20
N LYS A 612 30.19 31.78 -15.69
CA LYS A 612 29.87 32.56 -14.48
C LYS A 612 30.44 31.95 -13.21
N TYR A 613 30.69 30.64 -13.23
CA TYR A 613 31.25 29.89 -12.11
C TYR A 613 32.77 29.66 -12.24
N LYS A 614 33.38 30.06 -13.37
CA LYS A 614 34.85 30.14 -13.48
C LYS A 614 35.35 31.24 -12.54
N PRO A 615 36.41 31.01 -11.75
CA PRO A 615 37.04 32.07 -10.99
C PRO A 615 37.54 33.12 -11.99
N VAL A 616 37.04 34.35 -11.86
CA VAL A 616 37.60 35.49 -12.57
C VAL A 616 38.87 35.88 -11.82
N TYR A 617 40.03 35.51 -12.37
CA TYR A 617 41.33 36.04 -11.96
C TYR A 617 41.67 37.29 -12.75
#